data_AF-A0A6A4S8F6-F1
#
_entry.id   AF-A0A6A4S8F6-F1
#
_cell.length_a   1.000
_cell.length_b   1.000
_cell.length_c   1.000
_cell.angle_alpha   90.00
_cell.angle_beta   90.00
_cell.angle_gamma   90.00
#
_symmetry.space_group_name_H-M   'P 1'
#
loop_
_entity.id
_entity.type
_entity.pdbx_description
1 polymer ?
#
loop_
_entity_poly.entity_id
_entity_poly.type
_entity_poly.pdbx_seq_one_letter_code
_entity_poly.pdbx_strand_id
1 'polypeptide(L)'
;MTGYWTINQSGNARRKLLCPTETHPIDVKGPVFLRVQRFPCDRQESRALSFSEEKAHWQIPMNEVNIICDVATKDDMLYVATCNPVSLFSMRERGETLQCVELYDVFPRTISGVWQPLSNTLLHVDMVTGAVRRLMLSPDADQPVSRASNWWSSKEPQGGHKMCRDFAHKNWLLFYKEDGKFLLTKPLHMAAEDAGVCQLHSISDDSGEASAPQMLSCEQLPNENLSAALDQKIVSPNRVLADIGAYARVVVGFPDLMSPNEVYSFKRPVDLSAMRSGESGAHMLLSGGPRGSGSAKRDNCVALLSANQVVRALPPAKVPLREIYPKDVTPPMTAAYLEVTDLNSKKVKYVPVPRSTSVSPYTSWLSKVSESDVLVAPLGSGGVVTVDMGGYVRLWETGLDSLQRSLMEWRNMIGTEDGRPLQITIQRESGQDVTAPKHGKIDANNDPHVGGNQWAGGTGGRDTAGLGGKGGPYRLDAGHKVYQVSQAEKDAVPEDVRRAAREMGEKAFKERYAGCCVQTQEVTPITR
;
A
#
# COMPACT_ATOMS: atom_id res chain seq x y z
N MET A 1 1.03 -30.75 -7.71
CA MET A 1 1.26 -30.77 -9.16
C MET A 1 2.24 -29.66 -9.44
N THR A 2 3.50 -30.03 -9.51
CA THR A 2 4.59 -29.20 -10.02
C THR A 2 4.36 -29.05 -11.52
N GLY A 3 3.93 -27.86 -11.95
CA GLY A 3 4.01 -27.49 -13.36
C GLY A 3 5.44 -27.10 -13.66
N TYR A 4 6.02 -27.66 -14.72
CA TYR A 4 7.34 -27.26 -15.20
C TYR A 4 7.15 -26.19 -16.27
N TRP A 5 7.84 -25.05 -16.13
CA TRP A 5 8.02 -24.11 -17.23
C TRP A 5 9.40 -24.36 -17.83
N THR A 6 9.42 -24.83 -19.07
CA THR A 6 10.64 -24.99 -19.85
C THR A 6 10.70 -23.88 -20.89
N ILE A 7 11.69 -23.00 -20.79
CA ILE A 7 12.08 -22.17 -21.93
C ILE A 7 12.75 -23.13 -22.92
N ASN A 8 11.99 -23.62 -23.90
CA ASN A 8 12.51 -24.54 -24.91
C ASN A 8 13.63 -23.87 -25.71
N GLN A 9 14.88 -24.18 -25.37
CA GLN A 9 16.05 -23.94 -26.24
C GLN A 9 16.28 -25.11 -27.20
N SER A 10 15.26 -25.92 -27.47
CA SER A 10 15.33 -27.10 -28.36
C SER A 10 15.47 -26.74 -29.85
N GLY A 11 15.65 -25.47 -30.18
CA GLY A 11 16.19 -25.02 -31.46
C GLY A 11 17.47 -24.24 -31.23
N ASN A 12 18.47 -24.42 -32.13
CA ASN A 12 19.72 -23.66 -32.25
C ASN A 12 19.81 -22.45 -31.30
N ALA A 13 20.87 -22.38 -30.48
CA ALA A 13 21.21 -21.27 -29.56
C ALA A 13 21.23 -19.84 -30.16
N ARG A 14 20.81 -19.69 -31.42
CA ARG A 14 20.66 -18.49 -32.24
C ARG A 14 19.28 -17.81 -32.21
N ARG A 15 18.22 -18.32 -31.56
CA ARG A 15 16.94 -17.57 -31.47
C ARG A 15 16.88 -16.56 -30.32
N LYS A 16 18.02 -16.02 -29.87
CA LYS A 16 18.05 -14.70 -29.24
C LYS A 16 17.89 -13.69 -30.37
N LEU A 17 16.69 -13.12 -30.52
CA LEU A 17 16.54 -11.95 -31.35
C LEU A 17 17.22 -10.82 -30.56
N LEU A 18 18.41 -10.42 -31.00
CA LEU A 18 18.90 -9.09 -30.67
C LEU A 18 17.85 -8.15 -31.24
N CYS A 19 17.07 -7.51 -30.38
CA CYS A 19 16.15 -6.49 -30.82
C CYS A 19 17.01 -5.38 -31.46
N PRO A 20 16.91 -5.14 -32.78
CA PRO A 20 17.48 -3.94 -33.34
C PRO A 20 16.83 -2.77 -32.59
N THR A 21 17.65 -2.03 -31.85
CA THR A 21 17.18 -0.89 -31.08
C THR A 21 17.43 0.35 -31.91
N GLU A 22 16.35 1.07 -32.23
CA GLU A 22 16.44 2.40 -32.81
C GLU A 22 16.13 3.41 -31.71
N THR A 23 16.98 4.42 -31.59
CA THR A 23 16.75 5.51 -30.66
C THR A 23 16.17 6.68 -31.43
N HIS A 24 14.94 7.04 -31.10
CA HIS A 24 14.25 8.19 -31.65
C HIS A 24 14.04 9.24 -30.55
N PRO A 25 14.33 10.53 -30.79
CA PRO A 25 13.91 11.57 -29.87
C PRO A 25 12.38 11.62 -29.82
N ILE A 26 11.82 11.77 -28.62
CA ILE A 26 10.37 11.90 -28.43
C ILE A 26 10.02 13.39 -28.47
N ASP A 27 9.10 13.77 -29.34
CA ASP A 27 8.57 15.12 -29.37
C ASP A 27 7.61 15.36 -28.20
N VAL A 28 7.75 16.52 -27.56
CA VAL A 28 6.95 16.92 -26.41
C VAL A 28 6.16 18.18 -26.76
N LYS A 29 4.83 18.04 -26.91
CA LYS A 29 3.92 19.18 -27.11
C LYS A 29 3.47 19.74 -25.74
N GLY A 30 3.51 21.06 -25.56
CA GLY A 30 3.16 21.76 -24.32
C GLY A 30 4.36 22.49 -23.69
N PRO A 31 4.33 22.82 -22.38
CA PRO A 31 3.28 22.51 -21.42
C PRO A 31 2.05 23.41 -21.57
N VAL A 32 0.87 22.85 -21.32
CA VAL A 32 -0.32 23.62 -20.94
C VAL A 32 -0.39 23.61 -19.42
N PHE A 33 -0.55 24.77 -18.81
CA PHE A 33 -0.69 24.88 -17.35
C PHE A 33 -2.17 24.83 -16.99
N LEU A 34 -2.54 23.78 -16.29
CA LEU A 34 -3.89 23.61 -15.74
C LEU A 34 -3.88 23.96 -14.26
N ARG A 35 -5.04 24.39 -13.76
CA ARG A 35 -5.19 24.74 -12.35
C ARG A 35 -5.16 23.47 -11.50
N VAL A 36 -4.20 23.40 -10.57
CA VAL A 36 -4.21 22.41 -9.48
C VAL A 36 -5.14 22.92 -8.38
N GLN A 37 -6.29 22.26 -8.24
CA GLN A 37 -7.24 22.54 -7.18
C GLN A 37 -6.82 21.78 -5.91
N ARG A 38 -7.02 22.40 -4.75
CA ARG A 38 -6.71 21.81 -3.44
C ARG A 38 -7.95 21.86 -2.57
N PHE A 39 -8.31 20.72 -2.02
CA PHE A 39 -9.47 20.57 -1.15
C PHE A 39 -9.00 20.04 0.21
N PRO A 40 -9.50 20.61 1.33
CA PRO A 40 -9.37 19.92 2.62
C PRO A 40 -10.11 18.59 2.53
N CYS A 41 -9.48 17.53 2.98
CA CYS A 41 -10.03 16.18 2.96
C CYS A 41 -10.54 15.82 4.35
N ASP A 42 -11.82 15.44 4.45
CA ASP A 42 -12.39 14.88 5.67
C ASP A 42 -11.98 13.42 5.81
N ARG A 43 -10.74 13.22 6.25
CA ARG A 43 -10.17 11.90 6.50
C ARG A 43 -10.61 11.39 7.85
N GLN A 44 -11.21 10.21 7.88
CA GLN A 44 -11.64 9.54 9.10
C GLN A 44 -10.71 8.37 9.42
N GLU A 45 -10.21 8.33 10.66
CA GLU A 45 -9.39 7.23 11.17
C GLU A 45 -10.31 6.12 11.71
N SER A 46 -10.39 5.02 10.98
CA SER A 46 -11.33 3.91 11.27
C SER A 46 -11.02 3.20 12.59
N ARG A 47 -9.77 3.34 13.08
CA ARG A 47 -9.29 2.74 14.33
C ARG A 47 -9.55 3.60 15.56
N ALA A 48 -10.34 4.67 15.45
CA ALA A 48 -10.62 5.54 16.60
C ALA A 48 -11.34 4.82 17.75
N LEU A 49 -12.29 3.92 17.43
CA LEU A 49 -13.12 3.22 18.43
C LEU A 49 -12.77 1.73 18.56
N SER A 50 -12.48 1.06 17.45
CA SER A 50 -12.14 -0.35 17.43
C SER A 50 -10.98 -0.61 16.47
N PHE A 51 -10.07 -1.49 16.88
CA PHE A 51 -8.97 -1.89 16.01
C PHE A 51 -9.48 -2.84 14.91
N SER A 52 -9.23 -2.50 13.65
CA SER A 52 -9.55 -3.33 12.48
C SER A 52 -8.47 -3.19 11.40
N GLU A 53 -8.53 -4.03 10.37
CA GLU A 53 -7.64 -3.94 9.20
C GLU A 53 -7.80 -2.62 8.44
N GLU A 54 -8.97 -1.98 8.49
CA GLU A 54 -9.17 -0.65 7.92
C GLU A 54 -8.46 0.39 8.78
N LYS A 55 -7.55 1.15 8.17
CA LYS A 55 -6.77 2.19 8.84
C LYS A 55 -7.51 3.51 8.83
N ALA A 56 -7.89 3.96 7.64
CA ALA A 56 -8.55 5.23 7.42
C ALA A 56 -9.30 5.24 6.09
N HIS A 57 -10.26 6.14 5.96
CA HIS A 57 -11.00 6.36 4.73
C HIS A 57 -11.37 7.83 4.51
N TRP A 58 -11.68 8.18 3.27
CA TRP A 58 -12.18 9.49 2.89
C TRP A 58 -12.94 9.42 1.56
N GLN A 59 -13.73 10.45 1.29
CA GLN A 59 -14.49 10.60 0.05
C GLN A 59 -13.79 11.60 -0.90
N ILE A 60 -13.65 11.23 -2.17
CA ILE A 60 -13.22 12.16 -3.23
C ILE A 60 -14.40 13.06 -3.60
N PRO A 61 -14.21 14.39 -3.75
CA PRO A 61 -15.25 15.33 -4.17
C PRO A 61 -15.50 15.18 -5.67
N MET A 62 -16.24 14.14 -6.04
CA MET A 62 -16.64 13.83 -7.41
C MET A 62 -18.14 14.06 -7.60
N ASN A 63 -18.53 14.39 -8.83
CA ASN A 63 -19.93 14.52 -9.21
C ASN A 63 -20.57 13.14 -9.42
N GLU A 64 -21.89 13.05 -9.35
CA GLU A 64 -22.62 11.79 -9.55
C GLU A 64 -22.35 11.13 -10.91
N VAL A 65 -22.00 11.93 -11.92
CA VAL A 65 -21.71 11.43 -13.27
C VAL A 65 -20.28 10.90 -13.43
N ASN A 66 -19.38 11.18 -12.47
CA ASN A 66 -18.00 10.73 -12.52
C ASN A 66 -17.90 9.22 -12.38
N ILE A 67 -16.93 8.65 -13.09
CA ILE A 67 -16.65 7.21 -13.05
C ILE A 67 -15.18 7.03 -12.68
N ILE A 68 -14.91 6.24 -11.65
CA ILE A 68 -13.54 5.83 -11.30
C ILE A 68 -13.02 4.90 -12.39
N CYS A 69 -11.87 5.25 -12.98
CA CYS A 69 -11.25 4.47 -14.05
C CYS A 69 -10.05 3.68 -13.58
N ASP A 70 -9.20 4.29 -12.75
CA ASP A 70 -7.94 3.69 -12.34
C ASP A 70 -7.47 4.22 -10.98
N VAL A 71 -6.75 3.38 -10.24
CA VAL A 71 -6.03 3.76 -9.03
C VAL A 71 -4.58 3.31 -9.12
N ALA A 72 -3.66 4.18 -8.73
CA ALA A 72 -2.24 3.88 -8.66
C ALA A 72 -1.62 4.52 -7.42
N THR A 73 -0.50 3.97 -7.00
CA THR A 73 0.25 4.43 -5.83
C THR A 73 1.72 4.49 -6.20
N LYS A 74 2.43 5.45 -5.60
CA LYS A 74 3.88 5.53 -5.68
C LYS A 74 4.38 6.16 -4.40
N ASP A 75 5.28 5.48 -3.71
CA ASP A 75 5.75 5.87 -2.38
C ASP A 75 4.54 6.10 -1.45
N ASP A 76 4.43 7.28 -0.84
CA ASP A 76 3.31 7.68 0.01
C ASP A 76 2.20 8.43 -0.77
N MET A 77 2.22 8.46 -2.10
CA MET A 77 1.23 9.17 -2.92
C MET A 77 0.21 8.20 -3.52
N LEU A 78 -1.06 8.54 -3.37
CA LEU A 78 -2.18 7.93 -4.07
C LEU A 78 -2.56 8.77 -5.29
N TYR A 79 -2.94 8.11 -6.38
CA TYR A 79 -3.51 8.71 -7.57
C TYR A 79 -4.81 7.99 -7.95
N VAL A 80 -5.87 8.76 -8.20
CA VAL A 80 -7.16 8.25 -8.68
C VAL A 80 -7.55 8.99 -9.94
N ALA A 81 -7.73 8.25 -11.03
CA ALA A 81 -8.17 8.80 -12.30
C ALA A 81 -9.67 8.57 -12.47
N THR A 82 -10.38 9.63 -12.86
CA THR A 82 -11.81 9.57 -13.17
C THR A 82 -12.06 9.92 -14.63
N CYS A 83 -13.21 9.51 -15.15
CA CYS A 83 -13.78 10.05 -16.37
C CYS A 83 -15.15 10.66 -16.12
N ASN A 84 -15.64 11.42 -17.10
CA ASN A 84 -16.89 12.17 -17.08
C ASN A 84 -17.07 13.13 -15.88
N PRO A 85 -16.29 14.23 -15.80
CA PRO A 85 -15.15 14.61 -16.65
C PRO A 85 -13.84 13.86 -16.32
N VAL A 86 -12.87 13.96 -17.23
CA VAL A 86 -11.52 13.39 -17.02
C VAL A 86 -10.78 14.24 -15.99
N SER A 87 -10.46 13.64 -14.85
CA SER A 87 -9.74 14.31 -13.76
C SER A 87 -8.73 13.37 -13.12
N LEU A 88 -7.66 13.94 -12.59
CA LEU A 88 -6.65 13.22 -11.82
C LEU A 88 -6.64 13.77 -10.40
N PHE A 89 -6.97 12.92 -9.44
CA PHE A 89 -6.90 13.21 -8.01
C PHE A 89 -5.61 12.64 -7.43
N SER A 90 -5.02 13.34 -6.45
CA SER A 90 -3.84 12.86 -5.73
C SER A 90 -3.85 13.28 -4.27
N MET A 91 -3.37 12.39 -3.39
CA MET A 91 -3.28 12.63 -1.95
C MET A 91 -2.14 11.82 -1.33
N ARG A 92 -1.50 12.35 -0.28
CA ARG A 92 -0.53 11.60 0.53
C ARG A 92 -1.25 10.60 1.45
N GLU A 93 -0.63 9.45 1.72
CA GLU A 93 -1.17 8.40 2.60
C GLU A 93 -1.48 8.92 4.02
N ARG A 94 -0.77 9.96 4.49
CA ARG A 94 -1.01 10.64 5.78
C ARG A 94 -1.32 12.13 5.62
N GLY A 95 -1.71 12.54 4.42
CA GLY A 95 -2.06 13.94 4.14
C GLY A 95 -3.50 14.27 4.53
N GLU A 96 -3.79 15.56 4.59
CA GLU A 96 -5.15 16.11 4.82
C GLU A 96 -5.64 16.95 3.62
N THR A 97 -4.84 17.06 2.56
CA THR A 97 -5.15 17.85 1.38
C THR A 97 -5.19 16.97 0.15
N LEU A 98 -6.35 16.97 -0.51
CA LEU A 98 -6.55 16.34 -1.80
C LEU A 98 -6.23 17.35 -2.90
N GLN A 99 -5.45 16.92 -3.89
CA GLN A 99 -5.16 17.69 -5.09
C GLN A 99 -5.99 17.15 -6.27
N CYS A 100 -6.48 18.03 -7.13
CA CYS A 100 -7.20 17.67 -8.35
C CYS A 100 -6.70 18.50 -9.52
N VAL A 101 -6.46 17.83 -10.65
CA VAL A 101 -6.27 18.47 -11.95
C VAL A 101 -7.38 17.99 -12.87
N GLU A 102 -8.22 18.92 -13.31
CA GLU A 102 -9.25 18.66 -14.31
C GLU A 102 -8.62 18.71 -15.70
N LEU A 103 -8.73 17.61 -16.45
CA LEU A 103 -8.16 17.45 -17.79
C LEU A 103 -9.21 17.69 -18.88
N TYR A 104 -10.34 18.30 -18.51
CA TYR A 104 -11.46 18.58 -19.40
C TYR A 104 -11.05 19.41 -20.64
N ASP A 105 -10.15 20.38 -20.49
CA ASP A 105 -9.68 21.21 -21.61
C ASP A 105 -8.72 20.46 -22.55
N VAL A 106 -8.16 19.34 -22.09
CA VAL A 106 -7.22 18.48 -22.85
C VAL A 106 -7.98 17.41 -23.64
N PHE A 107 -9.10 16.92 -23.10
CA PHE A 107 -9.93 15.89 -23.71
C PHE A 107 -11.26 16.47 -24.23
N PRO A 108 -11.48 16.55 -25.55
CA PRO A 108 -12.70 17.18 -26.09
C PRO A 108 -13.97 16.44 -25.65
N ARG A 109 -15.06 17.18 -25.34
CA ARG A 109 -16.39 16.58 -25.12
C ARG A 109 -16.79 15.79 -26.36
N THR A 110 -17.22 14.56 -26.16
CA THR A 110 -17.92 13.82 -27.19
C THR A 110 -19.33 14.40 -27.32
N ILE A 111 -19.80 14.59 -28.56
CA ILE A 111 -21.13 15.14 -28.88
C ILE A 111 -22.25 14.25 -28.29
N SER A 112 -21.96 12.98 -27.95
CA SER A 112 -22.91 12.05 -27.33
C SER A 112 -22.92 12.04 -25.79
N GLY A 113 -22.29 13.02 -25.13
CA GLY A 113 -22.43 13.25 -23.68
C GLY A 113 -21.67 12.31 -22.75
N VAL A 114 -20.97 11.28 -23.27
CA VAL A 114 -20.10 10.39 -22.49
C VAL A 114 -18.75 10.28 -23.17
N TRP A 115 -17.71 10.82 -22.53
CA TRP A 115 -16.34 10.70 -23.04
C TRP A 115 -15.84 9.26 -22.86
N GLN A 116 -15.22 8.70 -23.90
CA GLN A 116 -14.61 7.37 -23.88
C GLN A 116 -13.10 7.49 -24.08
N PRO A 117 -12.26 6.87 -23.22
CA PRO A 117 -10.82 6.77 -23.44
C PRO A 117 -10.55 5.82 -24.62
N LEU A 118 -10.61 6.34 -25.84
CA LEU A 118 -10.28 5.62 -27.08
C LEU A 118 -9.03 6.18 -27.79
N SER A 119 -8.35 7.17 -27.19
CA SER A 119 -7.17 7.81 -27.78
C SER A 119 -5.87 7.22 -27.25
N ASN A 120 -4.94 6.84 -28.12
CA ASN A 120 -3.55 6.49 -27.79
C ASN A 120 -2.70 7.75 -27.52
N THR A 121 -3.17 8.63 -26.64
CA THR A 121 -2.48 9.87 -26.27
C THR A 121 -1.76 9.67 -24.94
N LEU A 122 -0.45 9.90 -24.92
CA LEU A 122 0.36 9.84 -23.71
C LEU A 122 0.51 11.24 -23.11
N LEU A 123 0.07 11.41 -21.86
CA LEU A 123 0.19 12.66 -21.12
C LEU A 123 1.15 12.50 -19.94
N HIS A 124 2.03 13.48 -19.77
CA HIS A 124 2.81 13.68 -18.56
C HIS A 124 2.19 14.85 -17.78
N VAL A 125 1.67 14.56 -16.59
CA VAL A 125 0.96 15.52 -15.73
C VAL A 125 1.78 15.75 -14.46
N ASP A 126 2.21 16.99 -14.24
CA ASP A 126 2.86 17.42 -13.01
C ASP A 126 1.81 17.99 -12.04
N MET A 127 1.52 17.24 -10.97
CA MET A 127 0.54 17.63 -9.95
C MET A 127 1.00 18.78 -9.05
N VAL A 128 2.29 19.13 -9.05
CA VAL A 128 2.83 20.24 -8.26
C VAL A 128 2.63 21.56 -9.00
N THR A 129 3.01 21.59 -10.28
CA THR A 129 2.97 22.82 -11.10
C THR A 129 1.69 22.95 -11.94
N GLY A 130 0.97 21.86 -12.17
CA GLY A 130 -0.15 21.81 -13.11
C GLY A 130 0.29 21.72 -14.57
N ALA A 131 1.58 21.53 -14.86
CA ALA A 131 2.08 21.41 -16.22
C ALA A 131 1.67 20.06 -16.85
N VAL A 132 0.91 20.13 -17.94
CA VAL A 132 0.50 18.99 -18.75
C VAL A 132 1.23 19.02 -20.08
N ARG A 133 1.92 17.92 -20.40
CA ARG A 133 2.65 17.73 -21.66
C ARG A 133 2.14 16.50 -22.38
N ARG A 134 2.04 16.56 -23.71
CA ARG A 134 1.72 15.43 -24.57
C ARG A 134 3.00 14.86 -25.16
N LEU A 135 3.23 13.58 -24.95
CA LEU A 135 4.37 12.85 -25.51
C LEU A 135 3.96 12.21 -26.84
N MET A 136 4.71 12.49 -27.90
CA MET A 136 4.46 11.99 -29.26
C MET A 136 5.45 10.87 -29.57
N LEU A 137 4.96 9.62 -29.56
CA LEU A 137 5.79 8.42 -29.77
C LEU A 137 6.13 8.15 -31.25
N SER A 138 5.52 8.88 -32.20
CA SER A 138 5.77 8.76 -33.64
C SER A 138 5.75 10.14 -34.32
N PRO A 139 6.72 10.46 -35.18
CA PRO A 139 6.75 11.72 -35.94
C PRO A 139 5.66 11.81 -37.02
N ASP A 140 5.06 10.69 -37.46
CA ASP A 140 4.01 10.64 -38.50
C ASP A 140 2.57 10.72 -37.96
N ALA A 141 2.40 10.91 -36.64
CA ALA A 141 1.09 10.89 -36.00
C ALA A 141 0.20 12.13 -36.26
N ASP A 142 0.68 13.11 -37.05
CA ASP A 142 -0.12 14.25 -37.53
C ASP A 142 -0.77 14.00 -38.92
N GLN A 143 -0.73 12.77 -39.48
CA GLN A 143 -1.70 12.44 -40.52
C GLN A 143 -3.12 12.47 -39.94
N PRO A 144 -4.05 13.26 -40.50
CA PRO A 144 -5.43 13.26 -40.03
C PRO A 144 -5.97 11.85 -40.20
N VAL A 145 -6.28 11.18 -39.09
CA VAL A 145 -7.10 9.97 -39.12
C VAL A 145 -8.32 10.35 -39.95
N SER A 146 -8.46 9.71 -41.12
CA SER A 146 -9.54 10.00 -42.05
C SER A 146 -10.85 10.06 -41.28
N ARG A 147 -11.74 11.00 -41.65
CA ARG A 147 -13.07 11.15 -41.05
C ARG A 147 -13.79 9.79 -41.02
N ALA A 148 -13.62 9.02 -39.95
CA ALA A 148 -14.29 7.76 -39.75
C ALA A 148 -15.52 8.05 -38.89
N SER A 149 -16.61 8.37 -39.58
CA SER A 149 -17.92 8.72 -39.06
C SER A 149 -18.70 7.54 -38.46
N ASN A 150 -18.04 6.56 -37.83
CA ASN A 150 -18.71 5.38 -37.27
C ASN A 150 -18.16 5.02 -35.88
N TRP A 151 -18.50 5.85 -34.89
CA TRP A 151 -18.15 5.72 -33.46
C TRP A 151 -18.74 4.45 -32.79
N TRP A 152 -19.74 3.80 -33.40
CA TRP A 152 -20.58 2.78 -32.73
C TRP A 152 -20.27 1.32 -33.10
N SER A 153 -19.22 1.04 -33.88
CA SER A 153 -18.90 -0.37 -34.19
C SER A 153 -17.98 -0.97 -33.14
N SER A 154 -18.42 -2.09 -32.55
CA SER A 154 -17.72 -3.01 -31.65
C SER A 154 -16.49 -3.69 -32.30
N LYS A 155 -15.62 -2.94 -32.96
CA LYS A 155 -14.33 -3.44 -33.41
C LYS A 155 -13.29 -2.99 -32.39
N GLU A 156 -12.59 -3.96 -31.80
CA GLU A 156 -11.32 -3.71 -31.13
C GLU A 156 -10.47 -2.79 -32.02
N PRO A 157 -9.77 -1.78 -31.46
CA PRO A 157 -8.92 -0.92 -32.25
C PRO A 157 -7.81 -1.77 -32.87
N GLN A 158 -8.02 -2.19 -34.12
CA GLN A 158 -7.03 -2.88 -34.94
C GLN A 158 -5.80 -1.96 -35.04
N GLY A 159 -4.73 -2.30 -34.33
CA GLY A 159 -3.42 -1.65 -34.48
C GLY A 159 -2.97 -0.67 -33.39
N GLY A 160 -3.63 -0.59 -32.23
CA GLY A 160 -3.16 0.25 -31.11
C GLY A 160 -1.98 -0.37 -30.32
N HIS A 161 -1.08 0.47 -29.80
CA HIS A 161 -0.06 0.05 -28.82
C HIS A 161 -0.71 -0.09 -27.43
N LYS A 162 -0.41 -1.17 -26.71
CA LYS A 162 -0.69 -1.36 -25.28
C LYS A 162 0.47 -0.84 -24.44
N MET A 163 0.21 -0.50 -23.19
CA MET A 163 1.20 0.01 -22.25
C MET A 163 1.38 -0.97 -21.09
N CYS A 164 2.64 -1.29 -20.75
CA CYS A 164 3.00 -2.07 -19.57
C CYS A 164 3.39 -1.11 -18.43
N ARG A 165 2.72 -1.26 -17.28
CA ARG A 165 2.94 -0.42 -16.09
C ARG A 165 4.06 -0.96 -15.18
N ASP A 166 4.48 -2.20 -15.36
CA ASP A 166 5.33 -2.91 -14.39
C ASP A 166 6.71 -2.28 -14.24
N PHE A 167 7.18 -1.54 -15.24
CA PHE A 167 8.47 -0.83 -15.21
C PHE A 167 8.38 0.64 -14.79
N ALA A 168 7.17 1.16 -14.50
CA ALA A 168 6.97 2.57 -14.18
C ALA A 168 7.72 3.01 -12.91
N HIS A 169 7.92 2.10 -11.95
CA HIS A 169 8.72 2.35 -10.74
C HIS A 169 10.20 2.64 -11.03
N LYS A 170 10.72 2.18 -12.18
CA LYS A 170 12.08 2.49 -12.67
C LYS A 170 12.12 3.70 -13.61
N ASN A 171 11.01 4.45 -13.70
CA ASN A 171 10.80 5.53 -14.67
C ASN A 171 10.90 5.08 -16.14
N TRP A 172 10.49 3.83 -16.42
CA TRP A 172 10.46 3.29 -17.78
C TRP A 172 9.00 3.14 -18.23
N LEU A 173 8.71 3.57 -19.46
CA LEU A 173 7.42 3.37 -20.10
C LEU A 173 7.60 2.37 -21.25
N LEU A 174 6.90 1.25 -21.17
CA LEU A 174 6.97 0.20 -22.18
C LEU A 174 5.66 0.17 -22.98
N PHE A 175 5.76 0.38 -24.28
CA PHE A 175 4.66 0.26 -25.23
C PHE A 175 4.89 -0.96 -26.11
N TYR A 176 3.86 -1.75 -26.36
CA TYR A 176 3.96 -2.96 -27.16
C TYR A 176 2.71 -3.16 -28.02
N LYS A 177 2.88 -3.85 -29.15
CA LYS A 177 1.78 -4.36 -29.96
C LYS A 177 1.75 -5.87 -29.79
N GLU A 178 0.58 -6.43 -29.54
CA GLU A 178 0.46 -7.88 -29.36
C GLU A 178 0.68 -8.59 -30.70
N ASP A 179 1.80 -9.29 -30.82
CA ASP A 179 2.13 -10.17 -31.94
C ASP A 179 2.84 -11.45 -31.44
N GLY A 180 2.31 -12.01 -30.35
CA GLY A 180 2.86 -13.20 -29.68
C GLY A 180 3.26 -12.97 -28.21
N LYS A 181 3.81 -14.01 -27.58
CA LYS A 181 4.30 -14.00 -26.20
C LYS A 181 5.81 -13.78 -26.19
N PHE A 182 6.28 -12.80 -25.43
CA PHE A 182 7.70 -12.48 -25.34
C PHE A 182 8.13 -12.22 -23.90
N LEU A 183 9.37 -12.58 -23.58
CA LEU A 183 10.06 -12.22 -22.34
C LEU A 183 11.13 -11.18 -22.65
N LEU A 184 11.05 -10.01 -22.00
CA LEU A 184 12.05 -8.96 -22.09
C LEU A 184 12.99 -9.04 -20.89
N THR A 185 14.29 -9.26 -21.12
CA THR A 185 15.32 -9.34 -20.08
C THR A 185 16.39 -8.25 -20.26
N LYS A 186 17.02 -7.86 -19.15
CA LYS A 186 18.25 -7.06 -19.18
C LYS A 186 19.45 -8.00 -19.02
N PRO A 187 20.54 -7.84 -19.80
CA PRO A 187 21.71 -8.71 -19.67
C PRO A 187 22.34 -8.56 -18.28
N LEU A 188 22.55 -9.68 -17.58
CA LEU A 188 22.94 -9.67 -16.17
C LEU A 188 24.44 -9.50 -15.93
N HIS A 189 25.33 -9.80 -16.89
CA HIS A 189 26.78 -9.59 -16.74
C HIS A 189 27.56 -9.67 -18.06
N MET A 190 28.42 -8.67 -18.29
CA MET A 190 29.72 -8.64 -19.01
C MET A 190 29.87 -7.32 -19.79
N ALA A 191 30.72 -6.42 -19.28
CA ALA A 191 31.39 -5.30 -19.96
C ALA A 191 30.57 -4.29 -20.80
N ALA A 192 29.24 -4.43 -20.84
CA ALA A 192 28.35 -3.66 -21.70
C ALA A 192 27.25 -2.94 -20.88
N GLU A 193 27.62 -2.38 -19.72
CA GLU A 193 26.74 -1.43 -19.02
C GLU A 193 26.37 -0.23 -19.91
N ASP A 194 27.20 0.06 -20.93
CA ASP A 194 26.95 1.09 -21.95
C ASP A 194 26.01 0.67 -23.09
N ALA A 195 25.66 -0.60 -23.24
CA ALA A 195 24.94 -1.02 -24.45
C ALA A 195 23.43 -0.71 -24.40
N GLY A 196 22.80 -0.57 -23.23
CA GLY A 196 21.36 -0.27 -23.12
C GLY A 196 20.41 -1.28 -23.82
N VAL A 197 20.91 -2.38 -24.37
CA VAL A 197 20.14 -3.31 -25.20
C VAL A 197 19.39 -4.30 -24.31
N CYS A 198 18.05 -4.25 -24.37
CA CYS A 198 17.20 -5.31 -23.82
C CYS A 198 17.18 -6.52 -24.75
N GLN A 199 17.15 -7.73 -24.17
CA GLN A 199 17.00 -8.97 -24.92
C GLN A 199 15.53 -9.38 -24.93
N LEU A 200 14.98 -9.65 -26.11
CA LEU A 200 13.62 -10.15 -26.27
C LEU A 200 13.65 -11.62 -26.67
N HIS A 201 13.00 -12.45 -25.89
CA HIS A 201 12.89 -13.88 -26.11
C HIS A 201 11.45 -14.20 -26.53
N SER A 202 11.26 -14.72 -27.74
CA SER A 202 9.95 -15.27 -28.13
C SER A 202 9.68 -16.55 -27.35
N ILE A 203 8.47 -16.67 -26.82
CA ILE A 203 8.00 -17.85 -26.09
C ILE A 203 7.06 -18.63 -27.01
N SER A 204 7.37 -19.90 -27.26
CA SER A 204 6.46 -20.85 -27.92
C SER A 204 5.62 -21.59 -26.87
N ASP A 205 4.30 -21.67 -27.09
CA ASP A 205 3.40 -22.47 -26.25
C ASP A 205 3.54 -23.96 -26.60
N ASP A 206 4.57 -24.60 -26.07
CA ASP A 206 4.64 -26.05 -26.03
C ASP A 206 4.12 -26.53 -24.66
N SER A 207 2.81 -26.83 -24.58
CA SER A 207 2.07 -27.51 -23.51
C SER A 207 1.31 -26.68 -22.45
N GLY A 208 0.01 -27.04 -22.31
CA GLY A 208 -0.85 -26.82 -21.13
C GLY A 208 -1.88 -25.68 -21.25
N GLU A 209 -3.16 -25.98 -21.04
CA GLU A 209 -4.24 -25.00 -20.76
C GLU A 209 -3.96 -24.26 -19.43
N ALA A 210 -2.96 -23.39 -19.40
CA ALA A 210 -2.72 -22.51 -18.26
C ALA A 210 -3.47 -21.19 -18.48
N SER A 211 -4.34 -20.83 -17.52
CA SER A 211 -5.02 -19.55 -17.51
C SER A 211 -4.02 -18.39 -17.51
N ALA A 212 -4.28 -17.34 -18.29
CA ALA A 212 -3.45 -16.15 -18.29
C ALA A 212 -3.31 -15.56 -16.88
N PRO A 213 -2.10 -15.13 -16.47
CA PRO A 213 -1.90 -14.56 -15.15
C PRO A 213 -2.61 -13.21 -15.03
N GLN A 214 -3.25 -12.98 -13.89
CA GLN A 214 -3.89 -11.70 -13.55
C GLN A 214 -2.93 -10.76 -12.82
N MET A 215 -1.88 -11.32 -12.22
CA MET A 215 -0.81 -10.57 -11.56
C MET A 215 0.48 -11.37 -11.60
N LEU A 216 1.58 -10.68 -11.89
CA LEU A 216 2.95 -11.17 -11.76
C LEU A 216 3.73 -10.11 -10.98
N SER A 217 4.52 -10.52 -9.98
CA SER A 217 5.35 -9.59 -9.22
C SER A 217 6.48 -9.03 -10.07
N CYS A 218 6.76 -7.72 -9.95
CA CYS A 218 7.90 -7.09 -10.61
C CYS A 218 9.23 -7.39 -9.90
N GLU A 219 9.17 -7.68 -8.59
CA GLU A 219 10.29 -8.00 -7.73
C GLU A 219 10.19 -9.42 -7.16
N GLN A 220 11.30 -9.91 -6.60
CA GLN A 220 11.38 -11.22 -5.95
C GLN A 220 10.96 -11.12 -4.48
N LEU A 221 10.45 -12.22 -3.91
CA LEU A 221 10.30 -12.33 -2.46
C LEU A 221 11.68 -12.25 -1.79
N PRO A 222 11.78 -11.54 -0.64
CA PRO A 222 12.95 -11.65 0.23
C PRO A 222 13.23 -13.10 0.59
N ASN A 223 14.50 -13.48 0.75
CA ASN A 223 14.90 -14.87 1.01
C ASN A 223 14.21 -15.49 2.24
N GLU A 224 13.98 -14.68 3.27
CA GLU A 224 13.25 -15.09 4.49
C GLU A 224 11.79 -15.43 4.16
N ASN A 225 11.11 -14.57 3.40
CA ASN A 225 9.72 -14.76 2.97
C ASN A 225 9.58 -15.93 1.98
N LEU A 226 10.55 -16.10 1.07
CA LEU A 226 10.59 -17.25 0.18
C LEU A 226 10.74 -18.55 0.98
N SER A 227 11.66 -18.56 1.94
CA SER A 227 11.91 -19.73 2.77
C SER A 227 10.70 -20.08 3.64
N ALA A 228 10.03 -19.06 4.20
CA ALA A 228 8.80 -19.22 4.97
C ALA A 228 7.63 -19.71 4.11
N ALA A 229 7.46 -19.19 2.89
CA ALA A 229 6.40 -19.62 1.99
C ALA A 229 6.52 -21.10 1.58
N LEU A 230 7.75 -21.58 1.44
CA LEU A 230 8.06 -22.93 0.93
C LEU A 230 8.35 -23.95 2.04
N ASP A 231 8.41 -23.55 3.31
CA ASP A 231 8.90 -24.35 4.44
C ASP A 231 10.28 -24.98 4.20
N GLN A 232 11.15 -24.27 3.49
CA GLN A 232 12.47 -24.75 3.08
C GLN A 232 13.48 -23.62 3.15
N LYS A 233 14.72 -23.91 3.54
CA LYS A 233 15.81 -22.92 3.46
C LYS A 233 16.27 -22.81 2.01
N ILE A 234 15.84 -21.77 1.32
CA ILE A 234 16.13 -21.57 -0.09
C ILE A 234 16.46 -20.12 -0.38
N VAL A 235 17.49 -19.93 -1.20
CA VAL A 235 17.91 -18.64 -1.73
C VAL A 235 17.98 -18.81 -3.23
N SER A 236 16.95 -18.34 -3.92
CA SER A 236 16.83 -18.49 -5.37
C SER A 236 16.01 -17.33 -5.94
N PRO A 237 16.33 -16.86 -7.16
CA PRO A 237 15.47 -15.94 -7.90
C PRO A 237 14.04 -16.48 -7.94
N ASN A 238 13.06 -15.62 -7.74
CA ASN A 238 11.67 -16.06 -7.73
C ASN A 238 10.71 -14.96 -8.19
N ARG A 239 9.51 -15.37 -8.62
CA ARG A 239 8.39 -14.47 -8.89
C ARG A 239 7.10 -15.02 -8.30
N VAL A 240 6.28 -14.11 -7.78
CA VAL A 240 4.92 -14.42 -7.31
C VAL A 240 3.95 -14.19 -8.45
N LEU A 241 3.06 -15.13 -8.66
CA LEU A 241 2.09 -15.18 -9.74
C LEU A 241 0.71 -15.46 -9.15
N ALA A 242 -0.33 -14.84 -9.70
CA ALA A 242 -1.71 -15.15 -9.35
C ALA A 242 -2.56 -15.21 -10.62
N ASP A 243 -3.40 -16.23 -10.70
CA ASP A 243 -4.37 -16.44 -11.77
C ASP A 243 -5.72 -16.85 -11.18
N ILE A 244 -6.66 -17.28 -12.03
CA ILE A 244 -8.01 -17.67 -11.63
C ILE A 244 -8.08 -19.04 -10.93
N GLY A 245 -7.07 -19.89 -11.13
CA GLY A 245 -7.05 -21.29 -10.69
C GLY A 245 -6.30 -21.54 -9.37
N ALA A 246 -5.55 -20.57 -8.85
CA ALA A 246 -4.88 -20.65 -7.55
C ALA A 246 -5.01 -19.36 -6.75
N TYR A 247 -4.82 -19.45 -5.43
CA TYR A 247 -4.71 -18.27 -4.57
C TYR A 247 -3.41 -17.50 -4.84
N ALA A 248 -2.31 -18.23 -5.02
CA ALA A 248 -1.01 -17.71 -5.41
C ALA A 248 -0.13 -18.84 -5.97
N ARG A 249 0.89 -18.49 -6.73
CA ARG A 249 1.98 -19.36 -7.14
C ARG A 249 3.31 -18.66 -6.91
N VAL A 250 4.32 -19.42 -6.51
CA VAL A 250 5.70 -18.97 -6.41
C VAL A 250 6.50 -19.76 -7.42
N VAL A 251 7.06 -19.06 -8.41
CA VAL A 251 7.93 -19.63 -9.43
C VAL A 251 9.37 -19.42 -9.00
N VAL A 252 10.05 -20.49 -8.64
CA VAL A 252 11.45 -20.49 -8.18
C VAL A 252 12.37 -20.76 -9.36
N GLY A 253 13.46 -20.00 -9.41
CA GLY A 253 14.42 -19.94 -10.51
C GLY A 253 14.09 -18.88 -11.56
N PHE A 254 12.84 -18.47 -11.68
CA PHE A 254 12.43 -17.51 -12.71
C PHE A 254 12.67 -16.05 -12.27
N PRO A 255 13.12 -15.15 -13.18
CA PRO A 255 13.45 -15.38 -14.59
C PRO A 255 14.94 -15.70 -14.84
N ASP A 256 15.77 -15.73 -13.81
CA ASP A 256 17.23 -15.59 -13.95
C ASP A 256 17.97 -16.92 -14.10
N LEU A 257 17.41 -18.03 -13.59
CA LEU A 257 18.01 -19.35 -13.71
C LEU A 257 17.68 -19.97 -15.08
N MET A 258 18.71 -20.53 -15.70
CA MET A 258 18.62 -21.25 -16.98
C MET A 258 18.20 -22.71 -16.81
N SER A 259 18.07 -23.19 -15.56
CA SER A 259 17.51 -24.51 -15.22
C SER A 259 15.98 -24.50 -15.29
N PRO A 260 15.32 -25.66 -15.37
CA PRO A 260 13.87 -25.75 -15.23
C PRO A 260 13.39 -25.06 -13.95
N ASN A 261 12.32 -24.28 -14.06
CA ASN A 261 11.76 -23.56 -12.91
C ASN A 261 10.79 -24.44 -12.13
N GLU A 262 10.80 -24.31 -10.81
CA GLU A 262 9.87 -25.00 -9.92
C GLU A 262 8.67 -24.09 -9.61
N VAL A 263 7.45 -24.62 -9.75
CA VAL A 263 6.23 -23.87 -9.44
C VAL A 263 5.52 -24.44 -8.22
N TYR A 264 5.51 -23.65 -7.16
CA TYR A 264 4.78 -23.93 -5.93
C TYR A 264 3.41 -23.25 -6.02
N SER A 265 2.32 -24.00 -5.78
CA SER A 265 0.96 -23.49 -5.96
C SER A 265 0.14 -23.58 -4.68
N PHE A 266 -0.38 -22.44 -4.25
CA PHE A 266 -1.37 -22.32 -3.18
C PHE A 266 -2.75 -22.55 -3.78
N LYS A 267 -3.17 -23.82 -3.79
CA LYS A 267 -4.33 -24.28 -4.56
C LYS A 267 -5.63 -23.68 -4.06
N ARG A 268 -6.48 -23.29 -5.02
CA ARG A 268 -7.89 -22.98 -4.78
C ARG A 268 -8.75 -24.23 -5.03
N PRO A 269 -9.83 -24.46 -4.25
CA PRO A 269 -10.72 -25.59 -4.49
C PRO A 269 -11.49 -25.54 -5.82
N VAL A 270 -11.93 -24.35 -6.22
CA VAL A 270 -12.76 -24.12 -7.41
C VAL A 270 -12.24 -22.90 -8.15
N ASP A 271 -12.01 -23.03 -9.46
CA ASP A 271 -11.56 -21.92 -10.31
C ASP A 271 -12.55 -20.74 -10.27
N LEU A 272 -12.03 -19.50 -10.27
CA LEU A 272 -12.86 -18.29 -10.25
C LEU A 272 -13.76 -18.15 -11.49
N SER A 273 -13.43 -18.79 -12.61
CA SER A 273 -14.26 -18.85 -13.82
C SER A 273 -15.48 -19.76 -13.65
N ALA A 274 -15.37 -20.82 -12.84
CA ALA A 274 -16.45 -21.75 -12.54
C ALA A 274 -17.36 -21.27 -11.40
N MET A 275 -16.85 -20.37 -10.55
CA MET A 275 -17.68 -19.69 -9.56
C MET A 275 -18.71 -18.82 -10.28
N ARG A 276 -19.99 -19.03 -9.97
CA ARG A 276 -21.09 -18.28 -10.59
C ARG A 276 -20.76 -16.79 -10.52
N SER A 277 -20.82 -16.11 -11.67
CA SER A 277 -21.01 -14.67 -11.76
C SER A 277 -22.42 -14.35 -11.25
N GLY A 278 -22.64 -14.58 -9.96
CA GLY A 278 -23.91 -14.32 -9.30
C GLY A 278 -24.30 -12.85 -9.46
N GLU A 279 -25.60 -12.66 -9.64
CA GLU A 279 -26.31 -11.39 -9.83
C GLU A 279 -26.23 -10.50 -8.58
N SER A 280 -25.02 -10.06 -8.19
CA SER A 280 -24.83 -9.27 -6.97
C SER A 280 -24.09 -7.97 -7.26
N GLY A 281 -24.83 -6.87 -7.17
CA GLY A 281 -24.37 -5.50 -7.30
C GLY A 281 -25.57 -4.55 -7.39
N ALA A 282 -25.46 -3.33 -6.89
CA ALA A 282 -26.51 -2.28 -6.89
C ALA A 282 -27.02 -1.91 -8.30
N HIS A 283 -26.38 -2.43 -9.34
CA HIS A 283 -26.67 -2.25 -10.76
C HIS A 283 -28.06 -2.79 -11.19
N MET A 284 -28.73 -3.61 -10.38
CA MET A 284 -30.05 -4.19 -10.73
C MET A 284 -31.21 -3.18 -10.65
N LEU A 285 -31.17 -2.18 -9.79
CA LEU A 285 -32.33 -1.29 -9.62
C LEU A 285 -32.46 -0.23 -10.73
N LEU A 286 -31.42 -0.04 -11.55
CA LEU A 286 -31.34 1.04 -12.55
C LEU A 286 -31.01 0.59 -13.98
N SER A 287 -30.68 -0.69 -14.23
CA SER A 287 -30.23 -1.12 -15.57
C SER A 287 -30.91 -2.39 -16.06
N GLY A 288 -31.86 -2.23 -16.98
CA GLY A 288 -32.46 -3.30 -17.78
C GLY A 288 -31.77 -3.49 -19.15
N GLY A 289 -30.43 -3.47 -19.20
CA GLY A 289 -29.67 -3.59 -20.45
C GLY A 289 -28.79 -4.85 -20.54
N PRO A 290 -28.63 -5.48 -21.71
CA PRO A 290 -27.81 -6.68 -21.87
C PRO A 290 -26.32 -6.36 -21.65
N ARG A 291 -25.66 -7.18 -20.82
CA ARG A 291 -24.21 -7.09 -20.56
C ARG A 291 -23.44 -7.40 -21.84
N GLY A 292 -22.56 -6.48 -22.25
CA GLY A 292 -21.62 -6.72 -23.34
C GLY A 292 -20.58 -7.76 -22.94
N SER A 293 -20.37 -8.76 -23.79
CA SER A 293 -19.34 -9.81 -23.70
C SER A 293 -17.94 -9.24 -23.93
N GLY A 294 -17.41 -8.47 -22.98
CA GLY A 294 -16.02 -8.00 -23.00
C GLY A 294 -15.34 -8.34 -21.68
N SER A 295 -14.05 -8.72 -21.72
CA SER A 295 -13.24 -8.91 -20.51
C SER A 295 -13.07 -7.58 -19.77
N ALA A 296 -13.08 -7.63 -18.43
CA ALA A 296 -12.76 -6.46 -17.62
C ALA A 296 -11.34 -5.98 -17.93
N LYS A 297 -11.15 -4.66 -18.06
CA LYS A 297 -9.85 -4.09 -18.42
C LYS A 297 -8.82 -4.13 -17.28
N ARG A 298 -9.27 -4.18 -16.02
CA ARG A 298 -8.39 -4.15 -14.84
C ARG A 298 -8.56 -5.38 -13.96
N ASP A 299 -7.46 -6.09 -13.77
CA ASP A 299 -7.33 -7.11 -12.75
C ASP A 299 -7.07 -6.47 -11.38
N ASN A 300 -7.94 -6.78 -10.42
CA ASN A 300 -7.82 -6.30 -9.04
C ASN A 300 -7.04 -7.30 -8.17
N CYS A 301 -5.80 -7.60 -8.55
CA CYS A 301 -4.91 -8.49 -7.81
C CYS A 301 -3.52 -7.85 -7.67
N VAL A 302 -2.98 -7.85 -6.45
CA VAL A 302 -1.70 -7.21 -6.12
C VAL A 302 -0.88 -8.11 -5.18
N ALA A 303 0.44 -8.09 -5.34
CA ALA A 303 1.37 -8.76 -4.45
C ALA A 303 1.94 -7.76 -3.43
N LEU A 304 1.93 -8.14 -2.15
CA LEU A 304 2.57 -7.45 -1.05
C LEU A 304 3.78 -8.27 -0.62
N LEU A 305 4.91 -8.09 -1.31
CA LEU A 305 6.10 -8.94 -1.15
C LEU A 305 6.73 -8.82 0.24
N SER A 306 6.67 -7.64 0.86
CA SER A 306 7.15 -7.40 2.23
C SER A 306 6.30 -8.12 3.27
N ALA A 307 4.98 -8.15 3.09
CA ALA A 307 4.04 -8.87 3.96
C ALA A 307 3.89 -10.36 3.61
N ASN A 308 4.57 -10.83 2.56
CA ASN A 308 4.42 -12.17 1.99
C ASN A 308 2.96 -12.56 1.68
N GLN A 309 2.22 -11.62 1.08
CA GLN A 309 0.79 -11.75 0.82
C GLN A 309 0.43 -11.49 -0.64
N VAL A 310 -0.63 -12.13 -1.11
CA VAL A 310 -1.32 -11.78 -2.36
C VAL A 310 -2.73 -11.33 -2.00
N VAL A 311 -3.12 -10.14 -2.45
CA VAL A 311 -4.44 -9.56 -2.16
C VAL A 311 -5.23 -9.38 -3.44
N ARG A 312 -6.49 -9.83 -3.43
CA ARG A 312 -7.38 -9.77 -4.58
C ARG A 312 -8.76 -9.24 -4.18
N ALA A 313 -9.30 -8.26 -4.89
CA ALA A 313 -10.71 -7.90 -4.71
C ALA A 313 -11.61 -8.79 -5.56
N LEU A 314 -12.60 -9.41 -4.91
CA LEU A 314 -13.60 -10.26 -5.53
C LEU A 314 -15.01 -9.73 -5.26
N PRO A 315 -15.94 -9.84 -6.22
CA PRO A 315 -17.35 -9.60 -5.96
C PRO A 315 -17.89 -10.66 -4.96
N PRO A 316 -18.91 -10.34 -4.15
CA PRO A 316 -19.48 -11.29 -3.18
C PRO A 316 -19.87 -12.65 -3.75
N ALA A 317 -20.27 -12.70 -5.02
CA ALA A 317 -20.65 -13.94 -5.71
C ALA A 317 -19.49 -14.93 -5.94
N LYS A 318 -18.24 -14.45 -5.98
CA LYS A 318 -17.03 -15.26 -6.17
C LYS A 318 -16.33 -15.61 -4.84
N VAL A 319 -16.96 -15.32 -3.71
CA VAL A 319 -16.44 -15.64 -2.37
C VAL A 319 -17.25 -16.80 -1.79
N PRO A 320 -16.62 -17.81 -1.16
CA PRO A 320 -17.32 -18.94 -0.56
C PRO A 320 -18.00 -18.55 0.77
N LEU A 321 -18.94 -17.59 0.73
CA LEU A 321 -19.58 -17.01 1.91
C LEU A 321 -20.29 -18.06 2.80
N ARG A 322 -20.78 -19.15 2.21
CA ARG A 322 -21.42 -20.26 2.94
C ARG A 322 -20.44 -21.10 3.77
N GLU A 323 -19.15 -21.06 3.43
CA GLU A 323 -18.10 -21.76 4.16
C GLU A 323 -17.50 -20.86 5.25
N ILE A 324 -17.52 -19.54 5.03
CA ILE A 324 -16.92 -18.55 5.93
C ILE A 324 -17.88 -18.17 7.07
N TYR A 325 -19.16 -17.96 6.76
CA TYR A 325 -20.16 -17.55 7.74
C TYR A 325 -20.98 -18.76 8.24
N PRO A 326 -21.26 -18.85 9.56
CA PRO A 326 -22.22 -19.80 10.10
C PRO A 326 -23.60 -19.68 9.43
N LYS A 327 -24.37 -20.78 9.38
CA LYS A 327 -25.66 -20.84 8.65
C LYS A 327 -26.71 -19.84 9.15
N ASP A 328 -26.56 -19.40 10.38
CA ASP A 328 -27.41 -18.46 11.13
C ASP A 328 -26.96 -16.99 10.98
N VAL A 329 -25.79 -16.73 10.40
CA VAL A 329 -25.25 -15.38 10.22
C VAL A 329 -25.43 -14.95 8.77
N THR A 330 -26.13 -13.84 8.56
CA THR A 330 -26.23 -13.24 7.23
C THR A 330 -24.93 -12.49 6.91
N PRO A 331 -24.22 -12.82 5.80
CA PRO A 331 -23.02 -12.10 5.41
C PRO A 331 -23.30 -10.60 5.22
N PRO A 332 -22.34 -9.72 5.54
CA PRO A 332 -22.51 -8.30 5.37
C PRO A 332 -22.69 -7.95 3.89
N MET A 333 -23.53 -6.96 3.65
CA MET A 333 -23.75 -6.38 2.32
C MET A 333 -22.57 -5.47 1.96
N THR A 334 -21.72 -5.93 1.04
CA THR A 334 -20.44 -5.28 0.70
C THR A 334 -20.33 -4.91 -0.78
N ALA A 335 -19.42 -3.99 -1.12
CA ALA A 335 -19.05 -3.73 -2.52
C ALA A 335 -18.14 -4.84 -3.08
N ALA A 336 -17.27 -5.37 -2.23
CA ALA A 336 -16.32 -6.43 -2.57
C ALA A 336 -15.82 -7.13 -1.30
N TYR A 337 -15.05 -8.19 -1.48
CA TYR A 337 -14.21 -8.78 -0.44
C TYR A 337 -12.75 -8.75 -0.90
N LEU A 338 -11.85 -8.34 0.00
CA LEU A 338 -10.42 -8.52 -0.17
C LEU A 338 -10.07 -9.95 0.26
N GLU A 339 -9.77 -10.79 -0.71
CA GLU A 339 -9.16 -12.10 -0.49
C GLU A 339 -7.66 -11.91 -0.26
N VAL A 340 -7.24 -12.10 0.98
CA VAL A 340 -5.85 -11.99 1.44
C VAL A 340 -5.30 -13.39 1.60
N THR A 341 -4.41 -13.79 0.69
CA THR A 341 -3.67 -15.04 0.76
C THR A 341 -2.33 -14.80 1.44
N ASP A 342 -2.15 -15.37 2.62
CA ASP A 342 -0.94 -15.24 3.42
C ASP A 342 -0.04 -16.45 3.19
N LEU A 343 1.12 -16.22 2.58
CA LEU A 343 2.03 -17.29 2.16
C LEU A 343 2.82 -17.88 3.35
N ASN A 344 3.00 -17.11 4.43
CA ASN A 344 3.66 -17.56 5.66
C ASN A 344 2.78 -18.56 6.42
N SER A 345 1.54 -18.15 6.72
CA SER A 345 0.60 -18.96 7.49
C SER A 345 -0.18 -19.97 6.65
N LYS A 346 -0.08 -19.87 5.32
CA LYS A 346 -0.80 -20.70 4.34
C LYS A 346 -2.32 -20.63 4.53
N LYS A 347 -2.80 -19.46 4.94
CA LYS A 347 -4.21 -19.17 5.21
C LYS A 347 -4.74 -18.12 4.24
N VAL A 348 -6.04 -18.21 3.98
CA VAL A 348 -6.77 -17.21 3.22
C VAL A 348 -7.77 -16.53 4.14
N LYS A 349 -7.82 -15.19 4.09
CA LYS A 349 -8.78 -14.37 4.81
C LYS A 349 -9.62 -13.57 3.81
N TYR A 350 -10.87 -13.29 4.16
CA TYR A 350 -11.76 -12.46 3.35
C TYR A 350 -12.18 -11.25 4.19
N VAL A 351 -11.73 -10.05 3.79
CA VAL A 351 -12.06 -8.80 4.48
C VAL A 351 -13.17 -8.09 3.70
N PRO A 352 -14.34 -7.82 4.31
CA PRO A 352 -15.45 -7.14 3.65
C PRO A 352 -15.13 -5.66 3.38
N VAL A 353 -15.29 -5.21 2.13
CA VAL A 353 -15.21 -3.78 1.79
C VAL A 353 -16.62 -3.18 1.87
N PRO A 354 -16.84 -2.12 2.68
CA PRO A 354 -18.15 -1.49 2.80
C PRO A 354 -18.74 -1.11 1.44
N ARG A 355 -20.08 -1.13 1.34
CA ARG A 355 -20.77 -0.77 0.10
C ARG A 355 -20.57 0.70 -0.23
N SER A 356 -20.43 1.00 -1.52
CA SER A 356 -20.45 2.37 -2.05
C SER A 356 -21.78 3.07 -1.70
N THR A 357 -21.71 4.28 -1.18
CA THR A 357 -22.90 5.09 -0.84
C THR A 357 -23.63 5.61 -2.08
N SER A 358 -22.87 5.88 -3.15
CA SER A 358 -23.36 6.35 -4.44
C SER A 358 -22.63 5.63 -5.56
N VAL A 359 -23.29 5.42 -6.69
CA VAL A 359 -22.68 4.87 -7.91
C VAL A 359 -23.21 5.68 -9.08
N SER A 360 -22.34 6.00 -10.05
CA SER A 360 -22.73 6.74 -11.24
C SER A 360 -23.86 6.04 -12.02
N PRO A 361 -24.87 6.77 -12.51
CA PRO A 361 -25.97 6.19 -13.29
C PRO A 361 -25.50 5.62 -14.65
N TYR A 362 -24.27 5.94 -15.08
CA TYR A 362 -23.63 5.36 -16.27
C TYR A 362 -23.06 3.95 -16.00
N THR A 363 -23.85 3.14 -15.31
CA THR A 363 -23.49 1.83 -14.76
C THR A 363 -23.09 0.82 -15.85
N SER A 364 -23.63 0.94 -17.07
CA SER A 364 -23.35 0.05 -18.21
C SER A 364 -21.88 -0.03 -18.62
N TRP A 365 -21.03 0.88 -18.15
CA TRP A 365 -19.58 0.87 -18.34
C TRP A 365 -18.78 0.25 -17.18
N LEU A 366 -19.34 0.13 -15.98
CA LEU A 366 -18.61 -0.36 -14.80
C LEU A 366 -18.05 -1.75 -15.03
N SER A 367 -18.83 -2.65 -15.64
CA SER A 367 -18.40 -4.01 -15.96
C SER A 367 -17.24 -4.08 -16.97
N LYS A 368 -16.98 -2.99 -17.72
CA LYS A 368 -15.80 -2.89 -18.61
C LYS A 368 -14.56 -2.42 -17.87
N VAL A 369 -14.71 -1.73 -16.73
CA VAL A 369 -13.60 -1.23 -15.91
C VAL A 369 -13.09 -2.36 -15.03
N SER A 370 -13.97 -2.98 -14.24
CA SER A 370 -13.64 -4.09 -13.35
C SER A 370 -14.82 -5.05 -13.18
N GLU A 371 -14.53 -6.30 -12.82
CA GLU A 371 -15.54 -7.27 -12.40
C GLU A 371 -16.10 -7.01 -11.00
N SER A 372 -15.48 -6.11 -10.23
CA SER A 372 -15.88 -5.73 -8.88
C SER A 372 -16.11 -4.22 -8.78
N ASP A 373 -16.99 -3.80 -7.87
CA ASP A 373 -17.32 -2.38 -7.63
C ASP A 373 -16.21 -1.59 -6.89
N VAL A 374 -15.00 -2.15 -6.83
CA VAL A 374 -13.82 -1.53 -6.21
C VAL A 374 -12.59 -1.73 -7.09
N LEU A 375 -11.66 -0.79 -7.06
CA LEU A 375 -10.32 -0.93 -7.62
C LEU A 375 -9.28 -1.03 -6.51
N VAL A 376 -8.22 -1.82 -6.71
CA VAL A 376 -7.16 -2.04 -5.70
C VAL A 376 -5.80 -1.60 -6.22
N ALA A 377 -4.98 -1.00 -5.36
CA ALA A 377 -3.55 -0.80 -5.58
C ALA A 377 -2.74 -1.14 -4.32
N PRO A 378 -1.47 -1.59 -4.45
CA PRO A 378 -0.61 -1.85 -3.30
C PRO A 378 -0.14 -0.53 -2.67
N LEU A 379 0.09 -0.47 -1.35
CA LEU A 379 0.72 0.67 -0.70
C LEU A 379 2.19 0.35 -0.41
N GLY A 380 3.07 1.35 -0.51
CA GLY A 380 4.51 1.17 -0.20
C GLY A 380 4.76 0.72 1.24
N SER A 381 3.84 1.03 2.15
CA SER A 381 3.85 0.62 3.56
C SER A 381 3.55 -0.87 3.82
N GLY A 382 3.25 -1.66 2.77
CA GLY A 382 2.89 -3.08 2.90
C GLY A 382 1.39 -3.33 3.13
N GLY A 383 0.55 -2.34 2.83
CA GLY A 383 -0.91 -2.43 2.84
C GLY A 383 -1.52 -2.39 1.43
N VAL A 384 -2.84 -2.21 1.35
CA VAL A 384 -3.54 -1.94 0.09
C VAL A 384 -4.46 -0.74 0.22
N VAL A 385 -4.69 -0.07 -0.90
CA VAL A 385 -5.74 0.95 -1.03
C VAL A 385 -6.85 0.38 -1.90
N THR A 386 -8.09 0.62 -1.49
CA THR A 386 -9.27 0.36 -2.31
C THR A 386 -9.97 1.67 -2.63
N VAL A 387 -10.41 1.82 -3.87
CA VAL A 387 -11.29 2.92 -4.28
C VAL A 387 -12.56 2.33 -4.84
N ASP A 388 -13.69 2.58 -4.18
CA ASP A 388 -14.98 2.12 -4.71
C ASP A 388 -15.49 3.05 -5.82
N MET A 389 -16.47 2.56 -6.59
CA MET A 389 -17.03 3.33 -7.71
C MET A 389 -17.79 4.60 -7.29
N GLY A 390 -18.02 4.80 -5.99
CA GLY A 390 -18.55 6.03 -5.43
C GLY A 390 -17.47 7.07 -5.10
N GLY A 391 -16.19 6.71 -5.21
CA GLY A 391 -15.08 7.60 -4.88
C GLY A 391 -14.64 7.56 -3.42
N TYR A 392 -15.12 6.60 -2.62
CA TYR A 392 -14.56 6.36 -1.30
C TYR A 392 -13.24 5.63 -1.42
N VAL A 393 -12.21 6.23 -0.84
CA VAL A 393 -10.88 5.66 -0.70
C VAL A 393 -10.75 5.07 0.69
N ARG A 394 -10.23 3.84 0.79
CA ARG A 394 -9.94 3.17 2.06
C ARG A 394 -8.53 2.60 2.06
N LEU A 395 -7.81 2.84 3.15
CA LEU A 395 -6.48 2.30 3.41
C LEU A 395 -6.60 1.07 4.30
N TRP A 396 -5.98 -0.02 3.88
CA TRP A 396 -6.03 -1.29 4.57
C TRP A 396 -4.63 -1.77 4.93
N GLU A 397 -4.54 -2.34 6.11
CA GLU A 397 -3.35 -3.03 6.59
C GLU A 397 -3.71 -4.50 6.80
N THR A 398 -3.02 -5.41 6.10
CA THR A 398 -3.33 -6.84 6.11
C THR A 398 -2.18 -7.71 6.61
N GLY A 399 -0.95 -7.15 6.67
CA GLY A 399 0.24 -7.85 7.15
C GLY A 399 0.15 -8.15 8.65
N LEU A 400 0.51 -9.37 9.06
CA LEU A 400 0.41 -9.78 10.46
C LEU A 400 1.33 -8.96 11.37
N ASP A 401 2.61 -8.83 11.00
CA ASP A 401 3.61 -8.12 11.80
C ASP A 401 3.28 -6.63 11.92
N SER A 402 2.77 -6.04 10.84
CA SER A 402 2.36 -4.65 10.83
C SER A 402 1.11 -4.46 11.68
N LEU A 403 0.08 -5.31 11.53
CA LEU A 403 -1.13 -5.28 12.36
C LEU A 403 -0.82 -5.45 13.84
N GLN A 404 0.10 -6.34 14.21
CA GLN A 404 0.50 -6.55 15.60
C GLN A 404 1.19 -5.31 16.17
N ARG A 405 2.08 -4.66 15.41
CA ARG A 405 2.73 -3.40 15.81
C ARG A 405 1.70 -2.29 15.98
N SER A 406 0.85 -2.11 14.97
CA SER A 406 -0.23 -1.12 14.97
C SER A 406 -1.21 -1.34 16.13
N LEU A 407 -1.51 -2.60 16.48
CA LEU A 407 -2.36 -2.94 17.62
C LEU A 407 -1.69 -2.59 18.96
N MET A 408 -0.39 -2.85 19.11
CA MET A 408 0.35 -2.45 20.31
C MET A 408 0.39 -0.93 20.46
N GLU A 409 0.65 -0.20 19.38
CA GLU A 409 0.60 1.26 19.35
C GLU A 409 -0.80 1.77 19.72
N TRP A 410 -1.85 1.20 19.13
CA TRP A 410 -3.23 1.54 19.45
C TRP A 410 -3.58 1.28 20.91
N ARG A 411 -3.20 0.13 21.47
CA ARG A 411 -3.37 -0.19 22.90
C ARG A 411 -2.65 0.81 23.81
N ASN A 412 -1.47 1.28 23.41
CA ASN A 412 -0.76 2.31 24.16
C ASN A 412 -1.48 3.67 24.10
N MET A 413 -2.20 3.98 23.01
CA MET A 413 -2.98 5.21 22.88
C MET A 413 -4.27 5.20 23.70
N ILE A 414 -4.98 4.06 23.76
CA ILE A 414 -6.24 3.93 24.52
C ILE A 414 -6.02 3.65 26.02
N GLY A 415 -4.82 3.18 26.39
CA GLY A 415 -4.45 2.82 27.75
C GLY A 415 -4.79 1.36 28.08
N THR A 416 -4.25 0.87 29.20
CA THR A 416 -4.56 -0.46 29.72
C THR A 416 -5.80 -0.41 30.61
N GLU A 417 -6.67 -1.43 30.53
CA GLU A 417 -7.86 -1.58 31.39
C GLU A 417 -7.53 -1.66 32.91
N ASP A 418 -6.26 -1.78 33.28
CA ASP A 418 -5.73 -1.79 34.65
C ASP A 418 -5.97 -0.47 35.45
N GLY A 419 -6.76 0.48 34.93
CA GLY A 419 -7.07 1.75 35.60
C GLY A 419 -5.89 2.72 35.72
N ARG A 420 -4.73 2.40 35.13
CA ARG A 420 -3.58 3.29 35.10
C ARG A 420 -3.86 4.47 34.17
N PRO A 421 -3.74 5.73 34.65
CA PRO A 421 -4.03 6.89 33.83
C PRO A 421 -3.08 6.95 32.63
N LEU A 422 -3.63 7.30 31.46
CA LEU A 422 -2.88 7.52 30.23
C LEU A 422 -1.80 8.59 30.45
N GLN A 423 -0.52 8.18 30.40
CA GLN A 423 0.60 9.09 30.58
C GLN A 423 0.89 9.83 29.27
N ILE A 424 0.22 10.97 29.07
CA ILE A 424 0.45 11.84 27.91
C ILE A 424 1.81 12.54 28.06
N THR A 425 2.71 12.33 27.11
CA THR A 425 4.01 13.01 27.05
C THR A 425 3.91 14.26 26.17
N ILE A 426 4.04 15.46 26.76
CA ILE A 426 4.00 16.73 26.01
C ILE A 426 5.43 17.26 25.83
N GLN A 427 5.87 17.47 24.59
CA GLN A 427 7.16 18.11 24.31
C GLN A 427 7.09 19.63 24.55
N ARG A 428 8.08 20.18 25.27
CA ARG A 428 8.22 21.62 25.54
C ARG A 428 9.69 22.03 25.55
N GLU A 429 9.99 23.24 25.07
CA GLU A 429 11.32 23.84 25.24
C GLU A 429 11.41 24.60 26.57
N SER A 430 12.47 24.34 27.34
CA SER A 430 12.68 24.96 28.65
C SER A 430 13.42 26.30 28.55
N GLY A 431 14.37 26.44 27.63
CA GLY A 431 15.14 27.68 27.41
C GLY A 431 15.98 28.14 28.61
N GLN A 432 16.22 27.27 29.60
CA GLN A 432 16.96 27.58 30.83
C GLN A 432 18.10 26.59 31.04
N ASP A 433 19.24 27.08 31.55
CA ASP A 433 20.43 26.26 31.81
C ASP A 433 20.33 25.41 33.07
N VAL A 434 21.15 24.36 33.12
CA VAL A 434 21.29 23.45 34.26
C VAL A 434 22.41 23.92 35.19
N THR A 435 22.31 23.58 36.47
CA THR A 435 23.27 24.02 37.50
C THR A 435 23.89 22.82 38.22
N ALA A 436 23.15 22.18 39.12
CA ALA A 436 23.63 21.02 39.85
C ALA A 436 22.46 20.08 40.22
N PRO A 437 22.66 18.76 40.10
CA PRO A 437 21.62 17.77 40.38
C PRO A 437 21.26 17.75 41.87
N LYS A 438 19.97 17.58 42.18
CA LYS A 438 19.43 17.49 43.54
C LYS A 438 18.15 16.64 43.59
N HIS A 439 17.77 16.17 44.78
CA HIS A 439 16.51 15.44 44.96
C HIS A 439 15.28 16.34 44.80
N GLY A 440 15.33 17.57 45.32
CA GLY A 440 14.19 18.49 45.37
C GLY A 440 13.43 18.43 46.70
N LYS A 441 12.45 19.32 46.87
CA LYS A 441 11.51 19.31 48.00
C LYS A 441 10.35 18.38 47.69
N ILE A 442 9.88 17.62 48.68
CA ILE A 442 8.67 16.79 48.57
C ILE A 442 7.48 17.68 48.87
N ASP A 443 6.48 17.67 47.98
CA ASP A 443 5.21 18.34 48.22
C ASP A 443 4.30 17.46 49.07
N ALA A 444 3.77 18.00 50.17
CA ALA A 444 2.88 17.28 51.08
C ALA A 444 1.49 17.03 50.45
N ASN A 445 1.06 17.88 49.52
CA ASN A 445 -0.23 17.75 48.84
C ASN A 445 -0.14 16.94 47.54
N ASN A 446 1.08 16.58 47.12
CA ASN A 446 1.35 15.93 45.84
C ASN A 446 0.72 16.68 44.64
N ASP A 447 0.80 18.02 44.63
CA ASP A 447 0.26 18.81 43.53
C ASP A 447 1.13 18.64 42.25
N PRO A 448 0.54 18.70 41.05
CA PRO A 448 1.29 18.51 39.80
C PRO A 448 2.19 19.72 39.48
N HIS A 449 3.50 19.51 39.53
CA HIS A 449 4.51 20.53 39.20
C HIS A 449 5.12 20.30 37.81
N VAL A 450 5.01 21.30 36.92
CA VAL A 450 5.53 21.26 35.55
C VAL A 450 6.61 22.32 35.33
N GLY A 451 7.83 21.89 35.00
CA GLY A 451 8.98 22.77 34.84
C GLY A 451 9.62 23.22 36.15
N GLY A 452 10.68 24.02 36.05
CA GLY A 452 11.44 24.53 37.20
C GLY A 452 12.38 23.49 37.82
N ASN A 453 12.92 23.80 39.01
CA ASN A 453 13.92 22.96 39.69
C ASN A 453 13.66 22.79 41.19
N GLN A 454 12.42 22.97 41.67
CA GLN A 454 12.15 23.00 43.11
C GLN A 454 11.67 21.66 43.67
N TRP A 455 10.81 20.95 42.94
CA TRP A 455 9.99 19.85 43.47
C TRP A 455 10.48 18.47 43.00
N ALA A 456 10.60 17.54 43.95
CA ALA A 456 10.89 16.13 43.69
C ALA A 456 9.66 15.47 43.07
N GLY A 457 9.82 14.78 41.93
CA GLY A 457 8.72 14.15 41.20
C GLY A 457 7.98 15.07 40.24
N GLY A 458 8.42 16.32 40.08
CA GLY A 458 7.92 17.22 39.03
C GLY A 458 8.27 16.72 37.63
N THR A 459 7.55 17.22 36.62
CA THR A 459 7.74 16.79 35.23
C THR A 459 8.27 17.94 34.35
N GLY A 460 9.17 17.63 33.42
CA GLY A 460 9.73 18.61 32.48
C GLY A 460 10.61 19.70 33.10
N GLY A 461 11.12 19.46 34.31
CA GLY A 461 11.98 20.37 35.05
C GLY A 461 13.47 20.27 34.73
N ARG A 462 14.29 20.92 35.53
CA ARG A 462 15.76 20.89 35.46
C ARG A 462 16.37 20.61 36.82
N ASP A 463 17.55 20.01 36.85
CA ASP A 463 18.39 19.77 38.05
C ASP A 463 17.78 18.84 39.13
N THR A 464 16.48 18.58 39.11
CA THR A 464 15.75 17.91 40.20
C THR A 464 15.27 16.52 39.80
N ALA A 465 15.22 15.58 40.76
CA ALA A 465 14.73 14.23 40.51
C ALA A 465 13.24 14.25 40.07
N GLY A 466 12.95 13.63 38.93
CA GLY A 466 11.62 13.73 38.30
C GLY A 466 11.57 13.05 36.93
N LEU A 467 10.50 13.30 36.16
CA LEU A 467 10.30 12.72 34.82
C LEU A 467 10.40 13.79 33.73
N GLY A 468 10.90 13.41 32.55
CA GLY A 468 10.87 14.27 31.36
C GLY A 468 11.81 15.49 31.35
N GLY A 469 12.45 15.84 32.47
CA GLY A 469 13.39 16.97 32.61
C GLY A 469 14.83 16.73 32.13
N LYS A 470 15.73 17.67 32.44
CA LYS A 470 17.19 17.62 32.15
C LYS A 470 18.05 17.86 33.40
N GLY A 471 19.22 17.23 33.50
CA GLY A 471 20.19 17.47 34.59
C GLY A 471 19.82 16.94 35.99
N GLY A 472 18.71 16.21 36.15
CA GLY A 472 18.34 15.57 37.42
C GLY A 472 19.10 14.26 37.69
N PRO A 473 19.26 13.83 38.96
CA PRO A 473 20.09 12.68 39.34
C PRO A 473 19.48 11.30 39.03
N TYR A 474 18.15 11.18 39.08
CA TYR A 474 17.43 9.93 38.81
C TYR A 474 15.95 10.21 38.52
N ARG A 475 15.25 9.20 37.99
CA ARG A 475 13.82 9.27 37.70
C ARG A 475 13.02 9.02 38.98
N LEU A 476 12.09 9.93 39.26
CA LEU A 476 11.12 9.81 40.36
C LEU A 476 9.73 10.07 39.78
N ASP A 477 8.85 9.08 39.87
CA ASP A 477 7.47 9.16 39.37
C ASP A 477 6.53 9.48 40.54
N ALA A 478 5.79 10.58 40.41
CA ALA A 478 4.76 11.02 41.36
C ALA A 478 3.32 10.78 40.85
N GLY A 479 3.16 10.11 39.70
CA GLY A 479 1.86 9.75 39.12
C GLY A 479 1.21 10.85 38.26
N HIS A 480 1.96 11.89 37.90
CA HIS A 480 1.46 13.06 37.16
C HIS A 480 1.70 12.98 35.65
N LYS A 481 1.01 13.82 34.88
CA LYS A 481 1.22 13.98 33.43
C LYS A 481 2.67 14.41 33.15
N VAL A 482 3.36 13.70 32.26
CA VAL A 482 4.79 13.94 31.99
C VAL A 482 4.99 14.96 30.90
N TYR A 483 5.58 16.10 31.24
CA TYR A 483 6.09 17.06 30.27
C TYR A 483 7.56 16.72 29.99
N GLN A 484 7.93 16.64 28.72
CA GLN A 484 9.26 16.24 28.29
C GLN A 484 9.97 17.40 27.61
N VAL A 485 11.16 17.70 28.11
CA VAL A 485 12.11 18.61 27.47
C VAL A 485 12.63 17.99 26.18
N SER A 486 12.90 18.81 25.15
CA SER A 486 13.38 18.34 23.84
C SER A 486 14.68 17.53 23.97
N GLN A 487 14.92 16.61 23.04
CA GLN A 487 16.10 15.75 23.09
C GLN A 487 17.40 16.57 22.96
N ALA A 488 17.40 17.59 22.10
CA ALA A 488 18.54 18.50 21.94
C ALA A 488 18.93 19.20 23.26
N GLU A 489 17.96 19.63 24.07
CA GLU A 489 18.23 20.26 25.38
C GLU A 489 18.73 19.26 26.44
N LYS A 490 18.37 17.98 26.34
CA LYS A 490 18.91 16.92 27.20
C LYS A 490 20.36 16.61 26.85
N ASP A 491 20.68 16.60 25.55
CA ASP A 491 22.02 16.33 25.04
C ASP A 491 22.97 17.52 25.19
N ALA A 492 22.44 18.73 25.45
CA ALA A 492 23.22 19.94 25.73
C ALA A 492 23.65 20.09 27.20
N VAL A 493 23.27 19.16 28.10
CA VAL A 493 23.66 19.20 29.52
C VAL A 493 25.19 19.07 29.65
N PRO A 494 25.89 19.97 30.37
CA PRO A 494 27.33 19.87 30.60
C PRO A 494 27.78 18.56 31.26
N GLU A 495 28.98 18.08 30.90
CA GLU A 495 29.52 16.78 31.35
C GLU A 495 29.75 16.71 32.87
N ASP A 496 30.11 17.82 33.50
CA ASP A 496 30.26 17.93 34.96
C ASP A 496 28.92 17.69 35.68
N VAL A 497 27.82 18.23 35.16
CA VAL A 497 26.47 18.01 35.68
C VAL A 497 26.03 16.55 35.48
N ARG A 498 26.34 15.95 34.32
CA ARG A 498 26.05 14.52 34.07
C ARG A 498 26.79 13.61 35.03
N ARG A 499 28.07 13.87 35.28
CA ARG A 499 28.89 13.09 36.21
C ARG A 499 28.36 13.21 37.63
N ALA A 500 28.05 14.43 38.09
CA ALA A 500 27.46 14.66 39.41
C ALA A 500 26.09 13.97 39.56
N ALA A 501 25.27 13.97 38.51
CA ALA A 501 23.96 13.33 38.51
C ALA A 501 24.10 11.81 38.62
N ARG A 502 25.07 11.24 37.91
CA ARG A 502 25.40 9.81 37.96
C ARG A 502 25.91 9.38 39.33
N GLU A 503 26.83 10.13 39.93
CA GLU A 503 27.34 9.83 41.28
C GLU A 503 26.22 9.85 42.33
N MET A 504 25.34 10.85 42.26
CA MET A 504 24.18 10.94 43.15
C MET A 504 23.17 9.80 42.91
N GLY A 505 22.94 9.43 41.65
CA GLY A 505 22.10 8.29 41.28
C GLY A 505 22.66 6.96 41.77
N GLU A 506 23.95 6.73 41.62
CA GLU A 506 24.63 5.51 42.11
C GLU A 506 24.58 5.41 43.64
N LYS A 507 24.74 6.54 44.35
CA LYS A 507 24.61 6.59 45.81
C LYS A 507 23.18 6.26 46.26
N ALA A 508 22.17 6.92 45.67
CA ALA A 508 20.77 6.69 45.98
C ALA A 508 20.33 5.24 45.66
N PHE A 509 20.86 4.67 44.57
CA PHE A 509 20.61 3.28 44.21
C PHE A 509 21.18 2.31 45.24
N LYS A 510 22.41 2.51 45.70
CA LYS A 510 23.04 1.69 46.75
C LYS A 510 22.28 1.76 48.07
N GLU A 511 21.84 2.95 48.48
CA GLU A 511 21.04 3.15 49.69
C GLU A 511 19.69 2.41 49.61
N ARG A 512 19.00 2.51 48.46
CA ARG A 512 17.73 1.81 48.23
C ARG A 512 17.89 0.29 48.19
N TYR A 513 18.98 -0.19 47.60
CA TYR A 513 19.32 -1.62 47.56
C TYR A 513 19.62 -2.17 48.96
N ALA A 514 20.38 -1.44 49.77
CA ALA A 514 20.66 -1.80 51.16
C ALA A 514 19.37 -1.83 52.01
N GLY A 515 18.48 -0.85 51.84
CA GLY A 515 17.18 -0.82 52.53
C GLY A 515 16.26 -2.00 52.19
N CYS A 516 16.25 -2.45 50.93
CA CYS A 516 15.50 -3.64 50.52
C CYS A 516 16.04 -4.96 51.11
N CYS A 517 17.36 -5.07 51.31
CA CYS A 517 17.96 -6.26 51.94
C CYS A 517 17.70 -6.34 53.45
N VAL A 518 17.44 -5.21 54.12
CA VAL A 518 17.12 -5.18 55.56
C VAL A 518 15.66 -5.59 55.81
N GLN A 519 14.73 -5.25 54.91
CA GLN A 519 13.32 -5.65 55.03
C GLN A 519 13.05 -7.16 54.82
N THR A 520 14.02 -7.92 54.29
CA THR A 520 13.88 -9.38 54.08
C THR A 520 14.45 -10.23 55.23
N GLN A 521 14.98 -9.65 56.31
CA GLN A 521 15.57 -10.40 57.43
C GLN A 521 14.73 -10.47 58.73
N GLU A 522 13.57 -9.80 58.82
CA GLU A 522 12.62 -10.03 59.91
C GLU A 522 11.61 -11.12 59.56
N VAL A 523 12.06 -12.38 59.57
CA VAL A 523 11.16 -13.53 59.68
C VAL A 523 11.40 -14.15 61.06
N THR A 524 10.50 -13.85 61.99
CA THR A 524 10.39 -14.52 63.29
C THR A 524 10.36 -16.05 63.12
N PRO A 525 11.15 -16.82 63.88
CA PRO A 525 11.10 -18.26 63.83
C PRO A 525 9.82 -18.74 64.52
N ILE A 526 8.97 -19.45 63.78
CA ILE A 526 7.82 -20.17 64.33
C ILE A 526 8.37 -21.37 65.13
N THR A 527 8.35 -21.27 66.46
CA THR A 527 8.52 -22.41 67.36
C THR A 527 7.26 -23.27 67.40
N ARG A 528 7.46 -24.55 67.10
CA ARG A 528 6.68 -25.78 67.35
C ARG A 528 5.19 -25.69 67.66
#